data_AF-A0AAD7UFP5-F1
#
_entry.id   AF-A0AAD7UFP5-F1
#
_cell.length_a   1.000
_cell.length_b   1.000
_cell.length_c   1.000
_cell.angle_alpha   90.00
_cell.angle_beta   90.00
_cell.angle_gamma   90.00
#
_symmetry.space_group_name_H-M   'P 1'
#
loop_
_entity.id
_entity.type
_entity.pdbx_description
1 polymer ?
#
loop_
_entity_poly.entity_id
_entity_poly.type
_entity_poly.pdbx_seq_one_letter_code
_entity_poly.pdbx_strand_id
1 'polypeptide(L)'
;MERWLLVVGCATTGIEAMLSESEAVRDWCRRLNTVVFVGAAALQGGSRETASVLIAQAILTVSSWLWLTPLPFVGLVPYPMLGAILVALVVPQGGESLRAALEPGATPAGLVFAAGLVSIATVGALWAWSVSMRRDHGILQEILGPILTPALVPAFAFLNAFVEEFEFRGLLMAALLRDTDPLGTQALVVVLQALLFAIQHYKGGFPCGPTGFVLVLVWGLVLGLFRWLAKGAFLVYLIHVVADATIGLLIYLAEKEDAAPTSEEERGRRQTPRRTTRRRRRRGRTSRPSPPDDHAFVEVWSRGS
;
A
#
# COMPACT_ATOMS: atom_id res chain seq x y z
N MET A 1 -21.55 -5.24 24.65
CA MET A 1 -20.91 -6.36 23.92
C MET A 1 -21.18 -6.25 22.42
N GLU A 2 -22.46 -6.19 22.00
CA GLU A 2 -22.93 -6.13 20.59
C GLU A 2 -22.17 -5.15 19.70
N ARG A 3 -21.87 -3.94 20.18
CA ARG A 3 -21.07 -2.91 19.47
C ARG A 3 -19.75 -3.45 18.89
N TRP A 4 -19.09 -4.39 19.58
CA TRP A 4 -17.83 -4.99 19.15
C TRP A 4 -18.00 -6.16 18.17
N LEU A 5 -19.17 -6.83 18.17
CA LEU A 5 -19.48 -7.87 17.19
C LEU A 5 -19.62 -7.29 15.77
N LEU A 6 -20.12 -6.04 15.66
CA LEU A 6 -20.12 -5.28 14.40
C LEU A 6 -18.69 -5.03 13.89
N VAL A 7 -17.82 -4.43 14.71
CA VAL A 7 -16.44 -4.10 14.31
C VAL A 7 -15.64 -5.37 13.95
N VAL A 8 -15.76 -6.43 14.74
CA VAL A 8 -15.10 -7.71 14.47
C VAL A 8 -15.68 -8.38 13.22
N GLY A 9 -17.00 -8.38 13.02
CA GLY A 9 -17.66 -8.96 11.84
C GLY A 9 -17.32 -8.24 10.53
N CYS A 10 -17.14 -6.92 10.57
CA CYS A 10 -16.65 -6.14 9.43
C CYS A 10 -15.18 -6.45 9.11
N ALA A 11 -14.35 -6.65 10.13
CA ALA A 11 -12.96 -7.07 9.95
C ALA A 11 -12.87 -8.49 9.36
N THR A 12 -13.63 -9.48 9.85
CA THR A 12 -13.59 -10.85 9.33
C THR A 12 -14.14 -10.93 7.90
N THR A 13 -15.24 -10.25 7.58
CA THR A 13 -15.77 -10.23 6.19
C THR A 13 -14.85 -9.47 5.23
N GLY A 14 -14.08 -8.48 5.70
CA GLY A 14 -13.01 -7.85 4.92
C GLY A 14 -11.84 -8.80 4.64
N ILE A 15 -11.43 -9.59 5.64
CA ILE A 15 -10.40 -10.63 5.49
C ILE A 15 -10.85 -11.70 4.48
N GLU A 16 -12.07 -12.23 4.62
CA GLU A 16 -12.63 -13.23 3.70
C GLU A 16 -12.72 -12.69 2.26
N ALA A 17 -13.12 -11.43 2.08
CA ALA A 17 -13.10 -10.76 0.78
C ALA A 17 -11.71 -10.75 0.15
N MET A 18 -10.71 -10.27 0.90
CA MET A 18 -9.35 -10.07 0.36
C MET A 18 -8.56 -11.36 0.20
N LEU A 19 -8.82 -12.39 1.01
CA LEU A 19 -8.27 -13.73 0.82
C LEU A 19 -8.93 -14.46 -0.36
N SER A 20 -10.19 -14.19 -0.68
CA SER A 20 -10.84 -14.81 -1.84
C SER A 20 -10.23 -14.38 -3.17
N GLU A 21 -9.95 -15.37 -4.02
CA GLU A 21 -9.58 -15.15 -5.42
C GLU A 21 -10.83 -14.78 -6.26
N SER A 22 -12.01 -15.25 -5.85
CA SER A 22 -13.26 -14.99 -6.56
C SER A 22 -13.65 -13.52 -6.52
N GLU A 23 -13.84 -12.92 -7.69
CA GLU A 23 -14.35 -11.56 -7.82
C GLU A 23 -15.80 -11.43 -7.33
N ALA A 24 -16.62 -12.48 -7.50
CA ALA A 24 -17.99 -12.53 -7.01
C ALA A 24 -18.05 -12.55 -5.47
N VAL A 25 -17.12 -13.24 -4.80
CA VAL A 25 -17.01 -13.21 -3.32
C VAL A 25 -16.53 -11.84 -2.84
N ARG A 26 -15.51 -11.26 -3.50
CA ARG A 26 -15.07 -9.89 -3.23
C ARG A 26 -16.23 -8.90 -3.34
N ASP A 27 -17.05 -8.98 -4.38
CA ASP A 27 -18.18 -8.07 -4.56
C ASP A 27 -19.34 -8.35 -3.60
N TRP A 28 -19.61 -9.62 -3.26
CA TRP A 28 -20.60 -9.98 -2.25
C TRP A 28 -20.21 -9.44 -0.87
N CYS A 29 -18.96 -9.59 -0.43
CA CYS A 29 -18.48 -9.04 0.83
C CYS A 29 -18.49 -7.50 0.85
N ARG A 30 -18.18 -6.81 -0.27
CA ARG A 30 -18.36 -5.35 -0.41
C ARG A 30 -19.81 -4.94 -0.17
N ARG A 31 -20.77 -5.63 -0.80
CA ARG A 31 -22.21 -5.38 -0.63
C ARG A 31 -22.68 -5.70 0.78
N LEU A 32 -22.24 -6.82 1.36
CA LEU A 32 -22.64 -7.25 2.70
C LEU A 32 -22.18 -6.25 3.77
N ASN A 33 -20.90 -5.83 3.74
CA ASN A 33 -20.41 -4.78 4.64
C ASN A 33 -21.25 -3.51 4.51
N THR A 34 -21.52 -3.06 3.28
CA THR A 34 -22.34 -1.86 3.01
C THR A 34 -23.76 -1.98 3.60
N VAL A 35 -24.45 -3.10 3.36
CA VAL A 35 -25.83 -3.33 3.83
C VAL A 35 -25.91 -3.46 5.35
N VAL A 36 -24.99 -4.21 5.97
CA VAL A 36 -24.91 -4.35 7.43
C VAL A 36 -24.63 -2.98 8.08
N PHE A 37 -23.78 -2.15 7.48
CA PHE A 37 -23.49 -0.81 8.00
C PHE A 37 -24.66 0.17 7.85
N VAL A 38 -25.34 0.22 6.70
CA VAL A 38 -26.52 1.09 6.52
C VAL A 38 -27.64 0.68 7.49
N GLY A 39 -27.83 -0.62 7.72
CA GLY A 39 -28.72 -1.13 8.76
C GLY A 39 -28.31 -0.69 10.18
N ALA A 40 -27.07 -0.93 10.57
CA ALA A 40 -26.57 -0.54 11.90
C ALA A 40 -26.62 0.97 12.16
N ALA A 41 -26.31 1.79 11.14
CA ALA A 41 -26.38 3.25 11.19
C ALA A 41 -27.82 3.74 11.42
N ALA A 42 -28.78 3.19 10.67
CA ALA A 42 -30.20 3.54 10.80
C ALA A 42 -30.80 3.11 12.15
N LEU A 43 -30.28 2.03 12.75
CA LEU A 43 -30.82 1.45 13.99
C LEU A 43 -30.23 2.07 15.28
N GLN A 44 -29.06 2.71 15.25
CA GLN A 44 -28.36 3.17 16.48
C GLN A 44 -28.52 4.65 16.86
N GLY A 45 -29.34 5.43 16.14
CA GLY A 45 -29.90 6.68 16.68
C GLY A 45 -28.91 7.81 17.01
N GLY A 46 -28.06 8.20 16.05
CA GLY A 46 -27.47 9.55 16.02
C GLY A 46 -26.43 9.91 17.10
N SER A 47 -25.90 8.95 17.85
CA SER A 47 -24.87 9.23 18.86
C SER A 47 -23.52 9.67 18.25
N ARG A 48 -22.70 10.39 19.02
CA ARG A 48 -21.33 10.78 18.60
C ARG A 48 -20.42 9.57 18.38
N GLU A 49 -20.66 8.50 19.13
CA GLU A 49 -19.98 7.20 19.00
C GLU A 49 -20.31 6.58 17.62
N THR A 50 -21.60 6.54 17.26
CA THR A 50 -22.07 6.03 15.96
C THR A 50 -21.47 6.83 14.80
N ALA A 51 -21.41 8.17 14.92
CA ALA A 51 -20.77 9.02 13.90
C ALA A 51 -19.26 8.71 13.73
N SER A 52 -18.55 8.46 14.83
CA SER A 52 -17.10 8.16 14.80
C SER A 52 -16.80 6.80 14.15
N VAL A 53 -17.64 5.79 14.41
CA VAL A 53 -17.58 4.48 13.74
C VAL A 53 -17.94 4.59 12.26
N LEU A 54 -18.91 5.43 11.90
CA LEU A 54 -19.28 5.69 10.50
C LEU A 54 -18.18 6.43 9.73
N ILE A 55 -17.49 7.40 10.35
CA ILE A 55 -16.29 8.03 9.78
C ILE A 55 -15.22 6.97 9.49
N ALA A 56 -14.86 6.17 10.50
CA ALA A 56 -13.82 5.15 10.39
C ALA A 56 -14.12 4.12 9.28
N GLN A 57 -15.37 3.64 9.19
CA GLN A 57 -15.78 2.71 8.13
C GLN A 57 -15.87 3.39 6.76
N ALA A 58 -16.35 4.62 6.67
CA ALA A 58 -16.40 5.36 5.40
C ALA A 58 -15.00 5.58 4.84
N ILE A 59 -14.03 5.96 5.69
CA ILE A 59 -12.61 6.00 5.36
C ILE A 59 -12.15 4.64 4.83
N LEU A 60 -12.22 3.58 5.64
CA LEU A 60 -11.74 2.24 5.26
C LEU A 60 -12.38 1.71 3.96
N THR A 61 -13.67 1.98 3.74
CA THR A 61 -14.42 1.52 2.56
C THR A 61 -14.01 2.30 1.32
N VAL A 62 -13.89 3.63 1.43
CA VAL A 62 -13.47 4.51 0.33
C VAL A 62 -12.01 4.24 -0.02
N SER A 63 -11.11 4.18 0.97
CA SER A 63 -9.71 3.80 0.79
C SER A 63 -9.56 2.44 0.12
N SER A 64 -10.22 1.39 0.64
CA SER A 64 -10.12 0.04 0.06
C SER A 64 -10.72 -0.05 -1.34
N TRP A 65 -11.75 0.74 -1.65
CA TRP A 65 -12.28 0.83 -3.02
C TRP A 65 -11.30 1.53 -3.96
N LEU A 66 -10.68 2.64 -3.53
CA LEU A 66 -9.74 3.42 -4.32
C LEU A 66 -8.41 2.68 -4.55
N TRP A 67 -7.91 1.95 -3.54
CA TRP A 67 -6.77 1.02 -3.68
C TRP A 67 -7.03 -0.10 -4.69
N LEU A 68 -8.28 -0.54 -4.85
CA LEU A 68 -8.67 -1.61 -5.78
C LEU A 68 -9.17 -1.10 -7.15
N THR A 69 -9.23 0.22 -7.35
CA THR A 69 -9.77 0.83 -8.59
C THR A 69 -8.64 1.51 -9.36
N PRO A 70 -8.31 1.08 -10.59
CA PRO A 70 -7.28 1.71 -11.42
C PRO A 70 -7.77 3.05 -11.97
N LEU A 71 -7.77 4.08 -11.11
CA LEU A 71 -8.06 5.46 -11.49
C LEU A 71 -6.92 6.06 -12.33
N PRO A 72 -7.20 7.06 -13.18
CA PRO A 72 -6.12 7.88 -13.73
C PRO A 72 -5.32 8.53 -12.59
N PHE A 73 -4.00 8.59 -12.72
CA PHE A 73 -3.07 9.19 -11.76
C PHE A 73 -2.93 8.50 -10.38
N VAL A 74 -3.28 7.20 -10.24
CA VAL A 74 -3.10 6.42 -8.99
C VAL A 74 -1.69 6.54 -8.39
N GLY A 75 -0.63 6.54 -9.22
CA GLY A 75 0.75 6.66 -8.74
C GLY A 75 1.20 8.07 -8.33
N LEU A 76 0.28 9.04 -8.21
CA LEU A 76 0.61 10.46 -7.97
C LEU A 76 -0.36 11.16 -7.00
N VAL A 77 -1.60 10.72 -6.92
CA VAL A 77 -2.60 11.24 -5.97
C VAL A 77 -3.04 10.12 -5.03
N PRO A 78 -2.80 10.22 -3.71
CA PRO A 78 -3.34 9.27 -2.74
C PRO A 78 -4.84 9.51 -2.56
N TYR A 79 -5.63 8.99 -3.50
CA TYR A 79 -7.08 9.08 -3.48
C TYR A 79 -7.72 8.58 -2.16
N PRO A 80 -7.23 7.50 -1.51
CA PRO A 80 -7.61 7.15 -0.13
C PRO A 80 -7.56 8.33 0.84
N MET A 81 -6.44 9.07 0.86
CA MET A 81 -6.27 10.26 1.72
C MET A 81 -7.25 11.37 1.36
N LEU A 82 -7.51 11.62 0.07
CA LEU A 82 -8.50 12.64 -0.33
C LEU A 82 -9.92 12.24 0.12
N GLY A 83 -10.30 10.98 -0.03
CA GLY A 83 -11.56 10.46 0.49
C GLY A 83 -11.65 10.61 2.02
N ALA A 84 -10.59 10.24 2.73
CA ALA A 84 -10.52 10.31 4.18
C ALA A 84 -10.57 11.75 4.72
N ILE A 85 -9.84 12.68 4.09
CA ILE A 85 -9.87 14.11 4.39
C ILE A 85 -11.26 14.70 4.11
N LEU A 86 -11.88 14.38 2.97
CA LEU A 86 -13.22 14.88 2.64
C LEU A 86 -14.28 14.38 3.64
N VAL A 87 -14.22 13.11 4.06
CA VAL A 87 -15.07 12.58 5.14
C VAL A 87 -14.80 13.32 6.47
N ALA A 88 -13.54 13.53 6.84
CA ALA A 88 -13.16 14.23 8.07
C ALA A 88 -13.53 15.74 8.06
N LEU A 89 -13.63 16.37 6.88
CA LEU A 89 -14.07 17.76 6.74
C LEU A 89 -15.60 17.92 6.71
N VAL A 90 -16.33 16.92 6.21
CA VAL A 90 -17.81 16.97 6.09
C VAL A 90 -18.51 16.50 7.36
N VAL A 91 -17.95 15.52 8.09
CA VAL A 91 -18.57 15.05 9.34
C VAL A 91 -18.14 15.94 10.52
N PRO A 92 -19.06 16.50 11.33
CA PRO A 92 -18.75 17.52 12.35
C PRO A 92 -17.66 17.14 13.38
N GLN A 93 -17.54 15.85 13.69
CA GLN A 93 -16.53 15.31 14.61
C GLN A 93 -15.14 15.17 13.99
N GLY A 94 -15.05 15.12 12.65
CA GLY A 94 -13.81 14.85 11.93
C GLY A 94 -12.76 15.95 12.04
N GLY A 95 -13.16 17.20 12.34
CA GLY A 95 -12.23 18.28 12.67
C GLY A 95 -11.45 18.04 13.97
N GLU A 96 -12.01 17.32 14.93
CA GLU A 96 -11.31 16.89 16.16
C GLU A 96 -10.36 15.73 15.87
N SER A 97 -10.75 14.78 15.00
CA SER A 97 -9.86 13.70 14.52
C SER A 97 -8.68 14.25 13.70
N LEU A 98 -8.93 15.20 12.78
CA LEU A 98 -7.92 15.93 12.03
C LEU A 98 -6.93 16.65 12.96
N ARG A 99 -7.43 17.27 14.03
CA ARG A 99 -6.57 17.86 15.06
C ARG A 99 -5.75 16.80 15.81
N ALA A 100 -6.37 15.72 16.27
CA ALA A 100 -5.69 14.62 16.98
C ALA A 100 -4.71 13.84 16.09
N ALA A 101 -4.85 13.91 14.77
CA ALA A 101 -3.89 13.40 13.80
C ALA A 101 -2.64 14.29 13.67
N LEU A 102 -2.82 15.61 13.77
CA LEU A 102 -1.75 16.61 13.63
C LEU A 102 -1.07 16.97 14.96
N GLU A 103 -1.66 16.60 16.11
CA GLU A 103 -1.05 16.83 17.42
C GLU A 103 0.23 15.97 17.61
N PRO A 104 1.40 16.58 17.90
CA PRO A 104 2.67 15.83 17.98
C PRO A 104 2.74 14.81 19.12
N GLY A 105 1.97 15.04 20.19
CA GLY A 105 1.98 14.23 21.41
C GLY A 105 3.14 14.55 22.35
N ALA A 106 3.30 13.71 23.37
CA ALA A 106 4.40 13.74 24.31
C ALA A 106 5.62 12.99 23.73
N THR A 107 6.78 13.66 23.71
CA THR A 107 8.05 13.11 23.22
C THR A 107 9.10 12.99 24.35
N PRO A 108 8.85 12.20 25.41
CA PRO A 108 9.85 11.97 26.46
C PRO A 108 11.06 11.24 25.87
N ALA A 109 12.27 11.55 26.36
CA ALA A 109 13.52 11.05 25.79
C ALA A 109 13.59 9.51 25.67
N GLY A 110 12.95 8.77 26.59
CA GLY A 110 12.85 7.31 26.51
C GLY A 110 12.04 6.80 25.30
N LEU A 111 10.95 7.47 24.92
CA LEU A 111 10.21 7.13 23.70
C LEU A 111 11.00 7.52 22.44
N VAL A 112 11.71 8.66 22.44
CA VAL A 112 12.56 9.07 21.32
C VAL A 112 13.72 8.08 21.10
N PHE A 113 14.35 7.61 22.18
CA PHE A 113 15.38 6.56 22.13
C PHE A 113 14.81 5.22 21.62
N ALA A 114 13.65 4.80 22.15
CA ALA A 114 12.98 3.58 21.68
C ALA A 114 12.57 3.66 20.20
N ALA A 115 12.09 4.82 19.73
CA ALA A 115 11.78 5.06 18.32
C ALA A 115 13.02 4.96 17.43
N GLY A 116 14.18 5.44 17.89
CA GLY A 116 15.47 5.27 17.21
C GLY A 116 15.87 3.79 17.09
N LEU A 117 15.77 3.01 18.17
CA LEU A 117 16.03 1.57 18.15
C LEU A 117 15.07 0.81 17.22
N VAL A 118 13.78 1.13 17.26
CA VAL A 118 12.76 0.55 16.36
C VAL A 118 13.04 0.91 14.91
N SER A 119 13.43 2.14 14.61
CA SER A 119 13.80 2.56 13.25
C SER A 119 14.97 1.75 12.70
N ILE A 120 16.03 1.52 13.51
CA ILE A 120 17.17 0.67 13.15
C ILE A 120 16.72 -0.79 12.92
N ALA A 121 15.86 -1.32 13.80
CA ALA A 121 15.32 -2.67 13.65
C ALA A 121 14.45 -2.82 12.40
N THR A 122 13.64 -1.82 12.05
CA THR A 122 12.83 -1.77 10.82
C THR A 122 13.71 -1.77 9.58
N VAL A 123 14.78 -0.96 9.52
CA VAL A 123 15.75 -0.99 8.40
C VAL A 123 16.32 -2.41 8.22
N GLY A 124 16.77 -3.04 9.30
CA GLY A 124 17.31 -4.40 9.27
C GLY A 124 16.30 -5.46 8.83
N ALA A 125 15.07 -5.39 9.34
CA ALA A 125 14.01 -6.34 9.02
C ALA A 125 13.52 -6.22 7.57
N LEU A 126 13.36 -4.99 7.05
CA LEU A 126 13.01 -4.74 5.65
C LEU A 126 14.10 -5.26 4.69
N TRP A 127 15.38 -5.03 5.02
CA TRP A 127 16.48 -5.50 4.18
C TRP A 127 16.58 -7.04 4.19
N ALA A 128 16.43 -7.67 5.37
CA ALA A 128 16.41 -9.13 5.49
C ALA A 128 15.22 -9.76 4.74
N TRP A 129 14.02 -9.16 4.83
CA TRP A 129 12.87 -9.59 4.05
C TRP A 129 13.14 -9.49 2.54
N SER A 130 13.60 -8.34 2.06
CA SER A 130 13.93 -8.15 0.63
C SER A 130 15.00 -9.11 0.13
N VAL A 131 16.00 -9.48 0.95
CA VAL A 131 16.98 -10.50 0.58
C VAL A 131 16.34 -11.88 0.52
N SER A 132 15.42 -12.20 1.44
CA SER A 132 14.67 -13.47 1.42
C SER A 132 13.74 -13.60 0.20
N MET A 133 13.17 -12.48 -0.29
CA MET A 133 12.40 -12.42 -1.54
C MET A 133 13.28 -12.30 -2.80
N ARG A 134 14.61 -12.41 -2.68
CA ARG A 134 15.57 -12.27 -3.80
C ARG A 134 15.49 -10.94 -4.57
N ARG A 135 15.03 -9.87 -3.90
CA ARG A 135 14.76 -8.54 -4.45
C ARG A 135 13.60 -8.45 -5.46
N ASP A 136 12.76 -9.47 -5.54
CA ASP A 136 11.40 -9.33 -6.07
C ASP A 136 10.52 -8.73 -4.97
N HIS A 137 9.94 -7.55 -5.22
CA HIS A 137 8.98 -6.89 -4.33
C HIS A 137 7.55 -6.86 -4.89
N GLY A 138 7.31 -7.50 -6.04
CA GLY A 138 6.04 -7.53 -6.74
C GLY A 138 5.56 -6.16 -7.25
N ILE A 139 4.24 -5.98 -7.32
CA ILE A 139 3.57 -4.88 -8.03
C ILE A 139 4.03 -3.46 -7.63
N LEU A 140 4.49 -3.24 -6.39
CA LEU A 140 5.00 -1.92 -5.99
C LEU A 140 6.34 -1.58 -6.66
N GLN A 141 7.20 -2.57 -6.92
CA GLN A 141 8.41 -2.41 -7.71
C GLN A 141 8.08 -2.22 -9.19
N GLU A 142 7.12 -2.96 -9.74
CA GLU A 142 6.65 -2.77 -11.14
C GLU A 142 6.15 -1.34 -11.39
N ILE A 143 5.45 -0.75 -10.41
CA ILE A 143 4.89 0.61 -10.51
C ILE A 143 5.94 1.69 -10.20
N LEU A 144 6.74 1.54 -9.15
CA LEU A 144 7.66 2.59 -8.69
C LEU A 144 9.05 2.50 -9.33
N GLY A 145 9.60 1.31 -9.55
CA GLY A 145 10.98 1.08 -10.03
C GLY A 145 11.37 1.94 -11.24
N PRO A 146 10.59 1.95 -12.33
CA PRO A 146 10.88 2.77 -13.52
C PRO A 146 10.86 4.28 -13.32
N ILE A 147 10.23 4.77 -12.24
CA ILE A 147 10.03 6.20 -11.94
C ILE A 147 10.99 6.67 -10.82
N LEU A 148 11.33 5.78 -9.89
CA LEU A 148 11.98 6.12 -8.64
C LEU A 148 13.46 6.42 -8.83
N THR A 149 13.92 7.51 -8.23
CA THR A 149 15.32 7.94 -8.23
C THR A 149 15.76 8.30 -6.81
N PRO A 150 17.07 8.36 -6.49
CA PRO A 150 17.54 8.70 -5.15
C PRO A 150 17.08 10.09 -4.67
N ALA A 151 16.74 11.00 -5.59
CA ALA A 151 16.16 12.31 -5.29
C ALA A 151 14.65 12.26 -5.00
N LEU A 152 13.93 11.26 -5.50
CA LEU A 152 12.50 11.06 -5.27
C LEU A 152 12.19 10.16 -4.06
N VAL A 153 13.11 9.27 -3.64
CA VAL A 153 12.93 8.42 -2.45
C VAL A 153 12.52 9.22 -1.20
N PRO A 154 13.13 10.38 -0.85
CA PRO A 154 12.68 11.18 0.29
C PRO A 154 11.27 11.77 0.10
N ALA A 155 10.91 12.19 -1.11
CA ALA A 155 9.60 12.77 -1.41
C ALA A 155 8.48 11.72 -1.34
N PHE A 156 8.74 10.52 -1.86
CA PHE A 156 7.91 9.34 -1.65
C PHE A 156 7.74 9.06 -0.15
N ALA A 157 8.84 8.95 0.60
CA ALA A 157 8.82 8.59 2.01
C ALA A 157 8.10 9.59 2.92
N PHE A 158 8.26 10.90 2.68
CA PHE A 158 7.55 11.92 3.46
C PHE A 158 6.06 11.97 3.15
N LEU A 159 5.65 11.66 1.91
CA LEU A 159 4.25 11.68 1.48
C LEU A 159 3.49 10.41 1.86
N ASN A 160 4.09 9.23 1.62
CA ASN A 160 3.45 7.94 1.87
C ASN A 160 3.23 7.71 3.38
N ALA A 161 4.27 7.84 4.19
CA ALA A 161 4.18 7.85 5.65
C ALA A 161 3.17 8.89 6.20
N PHE A 162 2.98 10.04 5.52
CA PHE A 162 2.00 11.03 5.95
C PHE A 162 0.58 10.54 5.67
N VAL A 163 0.32 10.06 4.45
CA VAL A 163 -0.96 9.45 4.03
C VAL A 163 -1.36 8.33 5.00
N GLU A 164 -0.47 7.38 5.22
CA GLU A 164 -0.76 6.17 5.97
C GLU A 164 -0.88 6.41 7.49
N GLU A 165 0.00 7.21 8.09
CA GLU A 165 -0.17 7.56 9.50
C GLU A 165 -1.38 8.47 9.73
N PHE A 166 -1.70 9.37 8.80
CA PHE A 166 -2.90 10.19 8.89
C PHE A 166 -4.17 9.34 8.81
N GLU A 167 -4.26 8.40 7.88
CA GLU A 167 -5.40 7.49 7.76
C GLU A 167 -5.53 6.56 8.99
N PHE A 168 -4.48 5.78 9.30
CA PHE A 168 -4.56 4.71 10.28
C PHE A 168 -4.42 5.18 11.73
N ARG A 169 -3.44 6.05 12.02
CA ARG A 169 -3.11 6.48 13.40
C ARG A 169 -3.70 7.86 13.73
N GLY A 170 -4.00 8.66 12.71
CA GLY A 170 -4.62 9.97 12.81
C GLY A 170 -6.15 9.93 12.86
N LEU A 171 -6.79 9.30 11.88
CA LEU A 171 -8.26 9.26 11.79
C LEU A 171 -8.84 7.98 12.41
N LEU A 172 -8.50 6.79 11.87
CA LEU A 172 -9.08 5.51 12.29
C LEU A 172 -8.86 5.22 13.79
N MET A 173 -7.60 5.21 14.23
CA MET A 173 -7.26 4.92 15.63
C MET A 173 -7.78 5.98 16.59
N ALA A 174 -7.78 7.27 16.22
CA ALA A 174 -8.31 8.32 17.09
C ALA A 174 -9.85 8.23 17.23
N ALA A 175 -10.57 7.95 16.15
CA ALA A 175 -12.02 7.73 16.18
C ALA A 175 -12.40 6.52 17.05
N LEU A 176 -11.61 5.45 17.01
CA LEU A 176 -11.82 4.24 17.83
C LEU A 176 -11.40 4.43 19.30
N LEU A 177 -10.37 5.23 19.60
CA LEU A 177 -9.96 5.49 20.98
C LEU A 177 -10.83 6.54 21.70
N ARG A 178 -11.54 7.40 20.97
CA ARG A 178 -12.26 8.58 21.48
C ARG A 178 -13.08 8.32 22.74
N ASP A 179 -13.88 7.26 22.72
CA ASP A 179 -14.84 6.90 23.78
C ASP A 179 -14.48 5.53 24.43
N THR A 180 -13.19 5.14 24.38
CA THR A 180 -12.70 3.81 24.79
C THR A 180 -11.90 3.87 26.10
N ASP A 181 -12.59 3.68 27.22
CA ASP A 181 -12.04 3.81 28.58
C ASP A 181 -11.24 2.59 29.10
N PRO A 182 -11.74 1.33 29.03
CA PRO A 182 -11.04 0.20 29.63
C PRO A 182 -9.82 -0.26 28.81
N LEU A 183 -8.68 -0.46 29.50
CA LEU A 183 -7.36 -0.78 28.94
C LEU A 183 -7.37 -1.89 27.87
N GLY A 184 -8.09 -2.99 28.11
CA GLY A 184 -8.16 -4.12 27.17
C GLY A 184 -8.84 -3.76 25.84
N THR A 185 -9.69 -2.74 25.83
CA THR A 185 -10.33 -2.25 24.60
C THR A 185 -9.42 -1.27 23.85
N GLN A 186 -8.60 -0.47 24.54
CA GLN A 186 -7.53 0.32 23.89
C GLN A 186 -6.51 -0.60 23.20
N ALA A 187 -6.13 -1.71 23.84
CA ALA A 187 -5.30 -2.75 23.24
C ALA A 187 -5.96 -3.42 22.02
N LEU A 188 -7.28 -3.71 22.07
CA LEU A 188 -8.04 -4.23 20.93
C LEU A 188 -8.03 -3.26 19.74
N VAL A 189 -8.15 -1.95 19.98
CA VAL A 189 -8.06 -0.93 18.91
C VAL A 189 -6.70 -0.98 18.21
N VAL A 190 -5.59 -1.10 18.95
CA VAL A 190 -4.24 -1.27 18.37
C VAL A 190 -4.15 -2.54 17.51
N VAL A 191 -4.72 -3.66 17.98
CA VAL A 191 -4.74 -4.92 17.21
C VAL A 191 -5.55 -4.78 15.92
N LEU A 192 -6.73 -4.17 15.97
CA LEU A 192 -7.59 -3.95 14.79
C LEU A 192 -6.94 -3.00 13.78
N GLN A 193 -6.36 -1.90 14.23
CA GLN A 193 -5.61 -0.95 13.39
C GLN A 193 -4.41 -1.63 12.72
N ALA A 194 -3.64 -2.45 13.44
CA ALA A 194 -2.49 -3.15 12.88
C ALA A 194 -2.90 -4.25 11.89
N LEU A 195 -4.00 -4.94 12.15
CA LEU A 195 -4.56 -5.96 11.28
C LEU A 195 -5.07 -5.38 9.96
N LEU A 196 -5.86 -4.29 10.00
CA LEU A 196 -6.34 -3.60 8.81
C LEU A 196 -5.18 -3.05 7.95
N PHE A 197 -4.14 -2.55 8.61
CA PHE A 197 -2.92 -2.05 7.96
C PHE A 197 -2.18 -3.18 7.21
N ALA A 198 -1.97 -4.32 7.86
CA ALA A 198 -1.34 -5.50 7.25
C ALA A 198 -2.20 -6.12 6.13
N ILE A 199 -3.53 -6.09 6.26
CA ILE A 199 -4.47 -6.58 5.24
C ILE A 199 -4.28 -5.83 3.92
N GLN A 200 -4.22 -4.49 3.92
CA GLN A 200 -3.97 -3.71 2.71
C GLN A 200 -2.62 -4.08 2.05
N HIS A 201 -1.60 -4.34 2.86
CA HIS A 201 -0.26 -4.70 2.38
C HIS A 201 -0.19 -6.09 1.73
N TYR A 202 -1.04 -7.05 2.12
CA TYR A 202 -0.92 -8.47 1.72
C TYR A 202 -0.78 -8.73 0.21
N LYS A 203 -1.52 -8.00 -0.63
CA LYS A 203 -1.53 -8.20 -2.10
C LYS A 203 -0.88 -7.08 -2.93
N GLY A 204 -0.65 -5.89 -2.36
CA GLY A 204 -0.19 -4.74 -3.16
C GLY A 204 0.61 -3.65 -2.43
N GLY A 205 0.81 -3.76 -1.11
CA GLY A 205 1.75 -2.90 -0.38
C GLY A 205 3.12 -3.56 -0.22
N PHE A 206 4.01 -2.92 0.55
CA PHE A 206 5.36 -3.44 0.82
C PHE A 206 5.63 -3.40 2.33
N PRO A 207 6.11 -4.48 2.97
CA PRO A 207 6.28 -5.84 2.46
C PRO A 207 5.00 -6.58 2.04
N CYS A 208 5.05 -7.34 0.93
CA CYS A 208 3.92 -8.08 0.36
C CYS A 208 3.87 -9.57 0.76
N GLY A 209 2.75 -10.24 0.44
CA GLY A 209 2.58 -11.69 0.63
C GLY A 209 2.51 -12.14 2.10
N PRO A 210 2.54 -13.46 2.38
CA PRO A 210 2.35 -13.99 3.74
C PRO A 210 3.44 -13.58 4.73
N THR A 211 4.70 -13.54 4.29
CA THR A 211 5.84 -13.10 5.13
C THR A 211 5.80 -11.59 5.37
N GLY A 212 5.44 -10.81 4.34
CA GLY A 212 5.29 -9.38 4.46
C GLY A 212 4.13 -8.99 5.38
N PHE A 213 2.97 -9.64 5.25
CA PHE A 213 1.82 -9.45 6.14
C PHE A 213 2.19 -9.64 7.62
N VAL A 214 2.94 -10.69 7.96
CA VAL A 214 3.37 -10.91 9.36
C VAL A 214 4.31 -9.81 9.84
N LEU A 215 5.24 -9.36 9.00
CA LEU A 215 6.16 -8.27 9.31
C LEU A 215 5.41 -6.92 9.48
N VAL A 216 4.49 -6.60 8.57
CA VAL A 216 3.65 -5.39 8.62
C VAL A 216 2.68 -5.43 9.81
N LEU A 217 2.14 -6.60 10.18
CA LEU A 217 1.28 -6.75 11.35
C LEU A 217 2.05 -6.46 12.65
N VAL A 218 3.22 -7.07 12.83
CA VAL A 218 4.08 -6.85 14.01
C VAL A 218 4.53 -5.38 14.08
N TRP A 219 4.97 -4.81 12.96
CA TRP A 219 5.37 -3.40 12.90
C TRP A 219 4.19 -2.44 13.13
N GLY A 220 3.01 -2.78 12.59
CA GLY A 220 1.78 -2.02 12.76
C GLY A 220 1.29 -1.98 14.21
N LEU A 221 1.48 -3.07 14.96
CA LEU A 221 1.24 -3.14 16.42
C LEU A 221 2.22 -2.23 17.18
N VAL A 222 3.50 -2.23 16.79
CA VAL A 222 4.53 -1.35 17.39
C VAL A 222 4.16 0.12 17.15
N LEU A 223 3.84 0.52 15.91
CA LEU A 223 3.42 1.90 15.61
C LEU A 223 2.17 2.31 16.38
N GLY A 224 1.17 1.43 16.51
CA GLY A 224 -0.01 1.66 17.34
C GLY A 224 0.35 1.87 18.82
N LEU A 225 1.26 1.07 19.37
CA LEU A 225 1.75 1.26 20.74
C LEU A 225 2.48 2.61 20.91
N PHE A 226 3.28 3.05 19.94
CA PHE A 226 3.87 4.39 19.96
C PHE A 226 2.80 5.50 19.89
N ARG A 227 1.79 5.37 19.01
CA ARG A 227 0.66 6.33 18.90
C ARG A 227 -0.12 6.44 20.21
N TRP A 228 -0.26 5.33 20.94
CA TRP A 228 -0.94 5.26 22.23
C TRP A 228 -0.11 5.89 23.36
N LEU A 229 1.16 5.50 23.49
CA LEU A 229 2.07 5.98 24.54
C LEU A 229 2.43 7.47 24.38
N ALA A 230 2.70 7.93 23.15
CA ALA A 230 2.97 9.33 22.86
C ALA A 230 1.71 10.20 22.86
N LYS A 231 0.51 9.61 22.72
CA LYS A 231 -0.78 10.30 22.53
C LYS A 231 -0.88 11.23 21.30
N GLY A 232 0.14 11.29 20.44
CA GLY A 232 0.13 12.00 19.16
C GLY A 232 0.86 11.21 18.06
N ALA A 233 0.76 11.65 16.81
CA ALA A 233 1.20 10.88 15.65
C ALA A 233 2.64 11.21 15.18
N PHE A 234 3.20 12.37 15.52
CA PHE A 234 4.45 12.85 14.92
C PHE A 234 5.66 11.93 15.11
N LEU A 235 5.83 11.32 16.30
CA LEU A 235 6.92 10.36 16.53
C LEU A 235 6.73 9.08 15.68
N VAL A 236 5.49 8.68 15.42
CA VAL A 236 5.13 7.50 14.63
C VAL A 236 5.39 7.76 13.14
N TYR A 237 5.00 8.94 12.66
CA TYR A 237 5.33 9.44 11.33
C TYR A 237 6.84 9.43 11.06
N LEU A 238 7.68 9.89 11.99
CA LEU A 238 9.13 9.85 11.80
C LEU A 238 9.69 8.41 11.70
N ILE A 239 9.14 7.43 12.42
CA ILE A 239 9.52 6.01 12.28
C ILE A 239 9.07 5.49 10.90
N HIS A 240 7.87 5.85 10.45
CA HIS A 240 7.30 5.45 9.16
C HIS A 240 8.12 6.03 7.99
N VAL A 241 8.52 7.31 8.04
CA VAL A 241 9.41 7.92 7.03
C VAL A 241 10.74 7.16 6.88
N VAL A 242 11.31 6.62 7.97
CA VAL A 242 12.52 5.78 7.90
C VAL A 242 12.25 4.43 7.25
N ALA A 243 11.07 3.84 7.47
CA ALA A 243 10.63 2.64 6.77
C ALA A 243 10.52 2.91 5.26
N ASP A 244 9.76 3.93 4.84
CA ASP A 244 9.50 4.21 3.43
C ASP A 244 10.75 4.66 2.67
N ALA A 245 11.64 5.43 3.32
CA ALA A 245 12.93 5.77 2.75
C ALA A 245 13.82 4.53 2.54
N THR A 246 13.66 3.51 3.40
CA THR A 246 14.29 2.20 3.18
C THR A 246 13.63 1.48 2.02
N ILE A 247 12.29 1.33 2.02
CA ILE A 247 11.51 0.66 0.98
C ILE A 247 11.84 1.21 -0.41
N GLY A 248 11.79 2.54 -0.57
CA GLY A 248 12.11 3.19 -1.83
C GLY A 248 13.57 2.99 -2.26
N LEU A 249 14.51 2.93 -1.31
CA LEU A 249 15.90 2.58 -1.62
C LEU A 249 16.03 1.10 -2.03
N LEU A 250 15.28 0.17 -1.42
CA LEU A 250 15.33 -1.25 -1.79
C LEU A 250 14.80 -1.47 -3.21
N ILE A 251 13.66 -0.86 -3.54
CA ILE A 251 13.06 -0.91 -4.89
C ILE A 251 14.03 -0.31 -5.93
N TYR A 252 14.61 0.86 -5.66
CA TYR A 252 15.59 1.49 -6.54
C TYR A 252 16.84 0.61 -6.77
N LEU A 253 17.30 -0.10 -5.74
CA LEU A 253 18.46 -1.00 -5.85
C LEU A 253 18.14 -2.29 -6.62
N ALA A 254 16.92 -2.82 -6.50
CA ALA A 254 16.46 -3.98 -7.27
C ALA A 254 16.39 -3.66 -8.78
N GLU A 255 15.65 -2.61 -9.14
CA GLU A 255 15.53 -2.09 -10.53
C GLU A 255 16.91 -1.86 -11.19
N LYS A 256 17.92 -1.43 -10.43
CA LYS A 256 19.27 -1.18 -10.95
C LYS A 256 20.12 -2.45 -11.12
N GLU A 257 19.76 -3.55 -10.47
CA GLU A 257 20.36 -4.87 -10.69
C GLU A 257 19.70 -5.56 -11.88
N ASP A 258 18.36 -5.51 -12.00
CA ASP A 258 17.61 -6.06 -13.14
C ASP A 258 17.94 -5.35 -14.45
N ALA A 259 18.17 -4.03 -14.42
CA ALA A 259 18.61 -3.25 -15.58
C ALA A 259 20.11 -3.39 -15.92
N ALA A 260 20.90 -4.13 -15.13
CA ALA A 260 22.31 -4.33 -15.41
C ALA A 260 22.49 -5.38 -16.53
N PRO A 261 23.29 -5.11 -17.58
CA PRO A 261 23.50 -6.07 -18.66
C PRO A 261 24.15 -7.35 -18.10
N THR A 262 23.48 -8.49 -18.25
CA THR A 262 23.97 -9.74 -17.69
C THR A 262 25.36 -10.06 -18.24
N SER A 263 26.25 -10.56 -17.39
CA SER A 263 27.65 -10.77 -17.79
C SER A 263 27.80 -11.79 -18.93
N GLU A 264 26.77 -12.61 -19.19
CA GLU A 264 26.68 -13.49 -20.35
C GLU A 264 26.35 -12.75 -21.65
N GLU A 265 25.48 -11.75 -21.64
CA GLU A 265 25.20 -10.92 -22.82
C GLU A 265 26.42 -10.05 -23.19
N GLU A 266 27.09 -9.48 -22.17
CA GLU A 266 28.40 -8.86 -22.32
C GLU A 266 29.44 -9.83 -22.94
N ARG A 267 29.51 -11.07 -22.44
CA ARG A 267 30.41 -12.11 -22.99
C ARG A 267 30.05 -12.45 -24.44
N GLY A 268 28.77 -12.61 -24.79
CA GLY A 268 28.32 -12.85 -26.17
C GLY A 268 28.67 -11.71 -27.12
N ARG A 269 28.43 -10.46 -26.71
CA ARG A 269 28.81 -9.25 -27.45
C ARG A 269 30.33 -9.13 -27.62
N ARG A 270 31.14 -9.54 -26.62
CA ARG A 270 32.61 -9.55 -26.69
C ARG A 270 33.19 -10.73 -27.49
N GLN A 271 32.56 -11.90 -27.46
CA GLN A 271 33.01 -13.11 -28.17
C GLN A 271 32.61 -13.13 -29.64
N THR A 272 31.56 -12.39 -30.03
CA THR A 272 31.21 -12.20 -31.44
C THR A 272 32.40 -11.56 -32.16
N PRO A 273 33.16 -12.29 -33.01
CA PRO A 273 34.36 -11.72 -33.58
C PRO A 273 33.96 -10.58 -34.50
N ARG A 274 34.73 -9.47 -34.50
CA ARG A 274 34.64 -8.47 -35.56
C ARG A 274 35.02 -9.14 -36.88
N ARG A 275 34.04 -9.77 -37.55
CA ARG A 275 34.10 -10.20 -38.94
C ARG A 275 34.37 -8.93 -39.74
N THR A 276 35.65 -8.68 -40.02
CA THR A 276 36.11 -7.55 -40.81
C THR A 276 35.56 -7.71 -42.22
N THR A 277 34.39 -7.14 -42.46
CA THR A 277 33.72 -7.05 -43.75
C THR A 277 34.51 -6.10 -44.64
N ARG A 278 35.67 -6.59 -45.09
CA ARG A 278 36.56 -6.02 -46.11
C ARG A 278 35.81 -6.06 -47.45
N ARG A 279 34.78 -5.22 -47.55
CA ARG A 279 33.72 -5.24 -48.58
C ARG A 279 34.28 -4.85 -49.94
N ARG A 280 34.90 -5.84 -50.58
CA ARG A 280 35.57 -5.76 -51.88
C ARG A 280 34.61 -5.20 -52.94
N ARG A 281 34.97 -4.07 -53.57
CA ARG A 281 34.18 -3.43 -54.63
C ARG A 281 33.94 -4.39 -55.82
N ARG A 282 32.67 -4.78 -56.03
CA ARG A 282 32.02 -5.13 -57.32
C ARG A 282 30.58 -4.57 -57.20
N ARG A 283 30.07 -3.65 -58.03
CA ARG A 283 29.92 -3.54 -59.51
C ARG A 283 28.97 -4.60 -60.10
N GLY A 284 27.97 -4.12 -60.86
CA GLY A 284 26.70 -4.79 -61.20
C GLY A 284 25.58 -4.27 -60.27
N ARG A 285 24.46 -3.64 -60.70
CA ARG A 285 23.74 -3.59 -62.00
C ARG A 285 23.26 -5.00 -62.38
N THR A 286 21.96 -5.31 -62.39
CA THR A 286 20.84 -4.60 -63.09
C THR A 286 19.55 -4.40 -62.28
N SER A 287 18.62 -3.63 -62.87
CA SER A 287 17.16 -3.58 -62.62
C SER A 287 16.46 -4.93 -62.96
N ARG A 288 15.14 -5.19 -62.75
CA ARG A 288 13.93 -4.33 -62.84
C ARG A 288 12.77 -4.84 -61.89
N PRO A 289 11.43 -4.72 -62.10
CA PRO A 289 10.51 -4.30 -61.03
C PRO A 289 9.53 -5.37 -60.49
N SER A 290 8.82 -5.01 -59.41
CA SER A 290 7.56 -5.58 -58.90
C SER A 290 6.33 -5.18 -59.77
N PRO A 291 5.07 -5.54 -59.43
CA PRO A 291 4.54 -6.48 -58.41
C PRO A 291 3.75 -7.61 -59.15
N PRO A 292 2.60 -8.19 -58.71
CA PRO A 292 1.93 -8.31 -57.38
C PRO A 292 1.55 -9.82 -57.08
N ASP A 293 0.49 -10.32 -56.41
CA ASP A 293 -0.66 -9.76 -55.62
C ASP A 293 -1.29 -10.82 -54.66
N ASP A 294 -2.24 -10.36 -53.81
CA ASP A 294 -3.43 -11.04 -53.21
C ASP A 294 -3.37 -12.34 -52.33
N HIS A 295 -4.53 -12.61 -51.70
CA HIS A 295 -4.93 -13.72 -50.77
C HIS A 295 -4.50 -13.54 -49.29
N ALA A 296 -5.34 -13.19 -48.30
CA ALA A 296 -6.74 -13.54 -47.96
C ALA A 296 -6.95 -14.95 -47.33
N PHE A 297 -7.29 -14.98 -46.03
CA PHE A 297 -8.26 -15.89 -45.36
C PHE A 297 -8.49 -15.35 -43.92
N VAL A 298 -9.73 -15.06 -43.49
CA VAL A 298 -10.63 -15.96 -42.71
C VAL A 298 -10.00 -16.30 -41.34
N GLU A 299 -10.34 -15.59 -40.25
CA GLU A 299 -11.60 -15.67 -39.46
C GLU A 299 -11.69 -16.92 -38.56
N VAL A 300 -11.85 -16.70 -37.24
CA VAL A 300 -12.80 -17.38 -36.34
C VAL A 300 -12.79 -16.65 -34.99
N TRP A 301 -13.96 -16.18 -34.56
CA TRP A 301 -14.24 -15.75 -33.18
C TRP A 301 -15.30 -16.70 -32.62
N SER A 302 -14.91 -17.66 -31.77
CA SER A 302 -15.84 -18.62 -31.15
C SER A 302 -15.79 -18.53 -29.63
N ARG A 303 -16.95 -18.23 -29.04
CA ARG A 303 -17.16 -18.02 -27.59
C ARG A 303 -16.85 -19.29 -26.78
N GLY A 304 -16.24 -19.10 -25.61
CA GLY A 304 -16.33 -20.04 -24.48
C GLY A 304 -17.13 -19.37 -23.36
N SER A 305 -18.07 -20.10 -22.76
CA SER A 305 -18.98 -19.66 -21.69
C SER A 305 -18.46 -20.05 -20.31
#